data_AF-C3Z390-F1
#
_entry.id   AF-C3Z390-F1
#
_cell.length_a   1.000
_cell.length_b   1.000
_cell.length_c   1.000
_cell.angle_alpha   90.00
_cell.angle_beta   90.00
_cell.angle_gamma   90.00
#
_symmetry.space_group_name_H-M   'P 1'
#
loop_
_entity.id
_entity.type
_entity.pdbx_description
1 polymer ?
#
loop_
_entity_poly.entity_id
_entity_poly.type
_entity_poly.pdbx_seq_one_letter_code
_entity_poly.pdbx_strand_id
1 'polypeptide(L)'
;MAYVLFSAGSALFCAFLLLVASPPTSHSDVRTDMEKLDALGRTIQEARLSDPELEGTLKCSLCEMGMEVVQGLFIQNKSQDEIAKVVTKLCILFHVEDKTVCTYIVQLFKHEILTVIDKLALSPKEACGL
;
A
#
# COMPACT_ATOMS: atom_id res chain seq x y z
N MET A 1 -36.49 -24.32 -6.54
CA MET A 1 -35.80 -24.44 -7.84
C MET A 1 -34.48 -23.68 -7.69
N ALA A 2 -33.40 -24.25 -7.15
CA ALA A 2 -32.42 -25.08 -7.87
C ALA A 2 -31.45 -25.84 -6.91
N TYR A 3 -31.97 -26.45 -5.84
CA TYR A 3 -31.14 -27.03 -4.77
C TYR A 3 -30.95 -28.57 -4.82
N VAL A 4 -31.29 -29.22 -5.93
CA VAL A 4 -31.34 -30.69 -6.01
C VAL A 4 -30.51 -31.25 -7.16
N LEU A 5 -29.26 -30.79 -7.33
CA LEU A 5 -28.29 -31.43 -8.25
C LEU A 5 -26.83 -31.42 -7.73
N PHE A 6 -26.60 -31.25 -6.43
CA PHE A 6 -25.24 -31.23 -5.86
C PHE A 6 -24.97 -32.37 -4.86
N SER A 7 -25.60 -33.53 -5.08
CA SER A 7 -25.54 -34.67 -4.16
C SER A 7 -24.33 -35.60 -4.37
N ALA A 8 -23.41 -35.32 -5.30
CA ALA A 8 -22.27 -36.21 -5.57
C ALA A 8 -20.89 -35.51 -5.73
N GLY A 9 -20.83 -34.17 -5.66
CA GLY A 9 -19.58 -33.40 -5.80
C GLY A 9 -19.16 -32.62 -4.55
N SER A 10 -19.92 -32.76 -3.46
CA SER A 10 -19.87 -31.89 -2.28
C SER A 10 -18.60 -31.99 -1.45
N ALA A 11 -17.94 -33.15 -1.41
CA ALA A 11 -16.67 -33.30 -0.70
C ALA A 11 -15.51 -32.60 -1.42
N LEU A 12 -15.45 -32.70 -2.76
CA LEU A 12 -14.41 -32.08 -3.58
C LEU A 12 -14.55 -30.55 -3.64
N PHE A 13 -15.79 -30.05 -3.70
CA PHE A 13 -16.05 -28.60 -3.70
C PHE A 13 -15.78 -27.96 -2.33
N CYS A 14 -16.10 -28.65 -1.23
CA CYS A 14 -15.70 -28.19 0.12
C CYS A 14 -14.18 -28.23 0.29
N ALA A 15 -13.49 -29.26 -0.21
CA ALA A 15 -12.03 -29.32 -0.17
C ALA A 15 -11.38 -28.19 -1.00
N PHE A 16 -11.93 -27.90 -2.18
CA PHE A 16 -11.49 -26.76 -2.99
C PHE A 16 -11.73 -25.44 -2.28
N LEU A 17 -12.93 -25.21 -1.72
CA LEU A 17 -13.23 -23.98 -0.98
C LEU A 17 -12.36 -23.83 0.28
N LEU A 18 -12.02 -24.90 0.99
CA LEU A 18 -11.08 -24.86 2.12
C LEU A 18 -9.63 -24.59 1.67
N LEU A 19 -9.22 -25.11 0.50
CA LEU A 19 -7.92 -24.80 -0.10
C LEU A 19 -7.83 -23.33 -0.56
N VAL A 20 -8.89 -22.76 -1.15
CA VAL A 20 -8.90 -21.36 -1.59
C VAL A 20 -9.14 -20.39 -0.42
N ALA A 21 -9.82 -20.82 0.64
CA ALA A 21 -10.06 -20.04 1.86
C ALA A 21 -8.90 -20.11 2.88
N SER A 22 -7.80 -20.80 2.55
CA SER A 22 -6.59 -20.77 3.37
C SER A 22 -5.88 -19.42 3.16
N PRO A 23 -5.80 -18.54 4.18
CA PRO A 23 -5.05 -17.30 4.05
C PRO A 23 -3.55 -17.64 3.86
N PRO A 24 -2.80 -16.93 3.00
CA PRO A 24 -1.36 -17.07 2.94
C PRO A 24 -0.78 -16.60 4.27
N THR A 25 -0.42 -17.56 5.14
CA THR A 25 0.32 -17.31 6.36
C THR A 25 1.78 -17.05 6.01
N SER A 26 2.09 -15.80 5.68
CA SER A 26 3.45 -15.26 5.77
C SER A 26 3.35 -13.81 6.26
N HIS A 27 3.04 -13.62 7.54
CA HIS A 27 2.88 -12.26 8.09
C HIS A 27 3.31 -12.16 9.56
N SER A 28 4.33 -12.90 9.97
CA SER A 28 4.89 -12.83 11.33
C SER A 28 6.19 -12.04 11.46
N ASP A 29 6.79 -11.59 10.35
CA ASP A 29 8.06 -10.82 10.40
C ASP A 29 7.86 -9.32 10.10
N VAL A 30 7.11 -9.00 9.04
CA VAL A 30 6.90 -7.62 8.56
C VAL A 30 6.03 -6.75 9.49
N ARG A 31 5.20 -7.36 10.34
CA ARG A 31 4.25 -6.61 11.20
C ARG A 31 4.94 -5.94 12.40
N THR A 32 5.93 -6.61 12.98
CA THR A 32 6.65 -6.16 14.17
C THR A 32 7.62 -5.01 13.90
N ASP A 33 8.14 -4.90 12.68
CA ASP A 33 9.02 -3.80 12.29
C ASP A 33 8.23 -2.54 11.91
N MET A 34 7.09 -2.69 11.24
CA MET A 34 6.20 -1.58 10.90
C MET A 34 5.55 -0.95 12.15
N GLU A 35 5.30 -1.71 13.21
CA GLU A 35 4.74 -1.18 14.47
C GLU A 35 5.76 -0.31 15.22
N LYS A 36 7.05 -0.66 15.15
CA LYS A 36 8.14 0.16 15.72
C LYS A 36 8.40 1.42 14.90
N LEU A 37 8.24 1.34 13.58
CA LEU A 37 8.29 2.51 12.69
C LEU A 37 7.07 3.42 12.86
N ASP A 38 5.87 2.89 13.15
CA ASP A 38 4.67 3.68 13.49
C ASP A 38 4.84 4.40 14.84
N ALA A 39 5.40 3.71 15.85
CA ALA A 39 5.71 4.32 17.14
C ALA A 39 6.80 5.40 17.04
N LEU A 40 7.82 5.18 16.20
CA LEU A 40 8.87 6.15 15.89
C LEU A 40 8.32 7.36 15.13
N GLY A 41 7.43 7.15 14.16
CA GLY A 41 6.78 8.23 13.40
C GLY A 41 5.97 9.17 14.30
N ARG A 42 5.21 8.62 15.25
CA ARG A 42 4.44 9.42 16.22
C ARG A 42 5.34 10.19 17.19
N THR A 43 6.43 9.59 17.66
CA THR A 43 7.39 10.27 18.56
C THR A 43 8.16 11.38 17.84
N ILE A 44 8.48 11.22 16.55
CA ILE A 44 9.08 12.29 15.74
C ILE A 44 8.07 13.43 15.49
N GLN A 45 6.80 13.11 15.25
CA GLN A 45 5.76 14.11 15.00
C GLN A 45 5.42 14.96 16.24
N GLU A 46 5.47 14.36 17.43
CA GLU A 46 5.17 15.06 18.70
C GLU A 46 6.39 15.77 19.30
N ALA A 47 7.60 15.29 19.02
CA ALA A 47 8.84 15.99 19.35
C ALA A 47 9.09 17.12 18.34
N ARG A 48 8.36 18.23 18.49
CA ARG A 48 8.49 19.51 17.77
C ARG A 48 9.80 19.64 16.95
N LEU A 49 9.77 19.19 15.70
CA LEU A 49 10.73 19.63 14.70
C LEU A 49 10.44 21.11 14.47
N SER A 50 11.14 21.95 15.23
CA SER A 50 11.01 23.41 15.22
C SER A 50 11.92 24.04 14.17
N ASP A 51 12.50 23.21 13.30
CA ASP A 51 13.36 23.61 12.19
C ASP A 51 12.65 23.30 10.87
N PRO A 52 12.11 24.33 10.17
CA PRO A 52 11.39 24.15 8.91
C PRO A 52 12.28 23.58 7.79
N GLU A 53 13.60 23.77 7.87
CA GLU A 53 14.52 23.25 6.85
C GLU A 53 14.68 21.72 6.96
N LEU A 54 14.70 21.20 8.19
CA LEU A 54 14.80 19.76 8.44
C LEU A 54 13.48 19.05 8.11
N GLU A 55 12.34 19.64 8.47
CA GLU A 55 11.02 19.09 8.15
C GLU A 55 10.81 18.98 6.64
N GLY A 56 11.14 20.03 5.89
CA GLY A 56 11.07 20.04 4.44
C GLY A 56 11.96 18.97 3.81
N THR A 57 13.21 18.85 4.29
CA THR A 57 14.17 17.86 3.79
C THR A 57 13.67 16.43 4.04
N LEU A 58 13.16 16.14 5.25
CA LEU A 58 12.63 14.82 5.59
C LEU A 58 11.39 14.47 4.76
N LYS A 59 10.47 15.43 4.56
CA LYS A 59 9.29 15.23 3.70
C LYS A 59 9.69 14.95 2.25
N CYS A 60 10.69 15.66 1.73
CA CYS A 60 11.23 15.41 0.39
C CYS A 60 11.82 14.01 0.27
N SER A 61 12.68 13.59 1.22
CA SER A 61 13.27 12.25 1.21
C SER A 61 12.22 11.13 1.32
N LEU A 62 11.18 11.33 2.13
CA LEU A 62 10.08 10.35 2.25
C LEU A 62 9.25 10.27 0.96
N CYS A 63 9.01 11.41 0.29
CA CYS A 63 8.34 11.43 -1.00
C CYS A 63 9.16 10.70 -2.07
N GLU A 64 10.46 11.00 -2.19
CA GLU A 64 11.34 10.36 -3.17
C GLU A 64 11.38 8.84 -2.95
N MET A 65 11.59 8.40 -1.70
CA MET A 65 11.58 6.99 -1.35
C MET A 65 10.24 6.32 -1.68
N GLY A 66 9.11 6.99 -1.39
CA GLY A 66 7.79 6.49 -1.75
C GLY A 66 7.61 6.32 -3.26
N MET A 67 8.10 7.28 -4.05
CA MET A 67 8.03 7.24 -5.51
C MET A 67 8.95 6.18 -6.11
N GLU A 68 10.15 5.98 -5.56
CA GLU A 68 11.05 4.88 -5.96
C GLU A 68 10.40 3.52 -5.75
N VAL A 69 9.72 3.32 -4.61
CA VAL A 69 8.97 2.09 -4.34
C VAL A 69 7.87 1.89 -5.39
N VAL A 70 7.08 2.92 -5.69
CA VAL A 70 6.00 2.83 -6.68
C VAL A 70 6.56 2.48 -8.07
N GLN A 71 7.64 3.14 -8.51
CA GLN A 71 8.31 2.83 -9.77
C GLN A 71 8.85 1.40 -9.82
N GLY A 72 9.45 0.93 -8.72
CA GLY A 72 9.93 -0.45 -8.60
C GLY A 72 8.81 -1.47 -8.81
N LEU A 73 7.58 -1.18 -8.38
CA LEU A 73 6.44 -2.05 -8.61
C LEU A 73 5.98 -2.06 -10.08
N PHE A 74 6.07 -0.93 -10.78
CA PHE A 74 5.83 -0.89 -12.22
C PHE A 74 6.86 -1.71 -13.00
N ILE A 75 8.15 -1.59 -12.65
CA ILE A 75 9.23 -2.40 -13.25
C ILE A 75 8.99 -3.90 -13.04
N GLN A 76 8.42 -4.27 -11.89
CA GLN A 76 8.03 -5.65 -11.58
C GLN A 76 6.71 -6.09 -12.26
N ASN A 77 6.13 -5.27 -13.13
CA ASN A 77 4.84 -5.52 -13.80
C ASN A 77 3.70 -5.84 -12.81
N LYS A 78 3.68 -5.15 -11.66
CA LYS A 78 2.61 -5.29 -10.69
C LYS A 78 1.31 -4.68 -11.20
N SER A 79 0.20 -5.31 -10.88
CA SER A 79 -1.12 -4.77 -11.22
C SER A 79 -1.38 -3.46 -10.46
N GLN A 80 -2.20 -2.57 -11.03
CA GLN A 80 -2.59 -1.33 -10.36
C GLN A 80 -3.24 -1.58 -8.99
N ASP A 81 -3.92 -2.71 -8.79
CA ASP A 81 -4.46 -3.11 -7.49
C ASP A 81 -3.38 -3.48 -6.46
N GLU A 82 -2.32 -4.16 -6.89
CA GLU A 82 -1.16 -4.44 -6.03
C GLU A 82 -0.41 -3.16 -5.67
N ILE A 83 -0.20 -2.27 -6.64
CA ILE A 83 0.45 -0.98 -6.41
C ILE A 83 -0.38 -0.12 -5.45
N ALA A 84 -1.70 -0.03 -5.67
CA ALA A 84 -2.61 0.71 -4.79
C ALA A 84 -2.57 0.19 -3.34
N LYS A 85 -2.46 -1.12 -3.11
CA LYS A 85 -2.30 -1.68 -1.76
C LYS A 85 -1.01 -1.22 -1.08
N VAL A 86 0.08 -1.10 -1.83
CA VAL A 86 1.36 -0.59 -1.29
C VAL A 86 1.24 0.91 -1.01
N VAL A 87 0.68 1.69 -1.93
CA VAL A 87 0.47 3.14 -1.76
C VAL A 87 -0.42 3.42 -0.53
N THR A 88 -1.48 2.65 -0.32
CA THR A 88 -2.31 2.76 0.90
C THR A 88 -1.51 2.49 2.17
N LYS A 89 -0.62 1.48 2.16
CA LYS A 89 0.25 1.19 3.32
C LYS A 89 1.23 2.34 3.59
N LEU A 90 1.84 2.90 2.56
CA LEU A 90 2.75 4.04 2.68
C LEU A 90 2.02 5.28 3.22
N CYS A 91 0.82 5.57 2.71
CA CYS A 91 -0.04 6.66 3.19
C CYS A 91 -0.32 6.56 4.70
N ILE A 92 -0.64 5.36 5.18
CA ILE A 92 -0.92 5.11 6.60
C ILE A 92 0.36 5.19 7.43
N LEU A 93 1.44 4.55 6.97
CA LEU A 93 2.72 4.47 7.68
C LEU A 93 3.38 5.84 7.84
N PHE A 94 3.26 6.70 6.83
CA PHE A 94 3.80 8.07 6.88
C PHE A 94 2.81 9.08 7.45
N HIS A 95 1.66 8.63 7.97
CA HIS A 95 0.61 9.50 8.52
C HIS A 95 0.25 10.65 7.59
N VAL A 96 0.18 10.40 6.28
CA VAL A 96 -0.19 11.42 5.30
C VAL A 96 -1.62 11.90 5.56
N GLU A 97 -2.51 10.94 5.83
CA GLU A 97 -3.90 11.16 6.20
C GLU A 97 -4.38 10.05 7.14
N ASP A 98 -5.61 10.17 7.64
CA ASP A 98 -6.20 9.10 8.43
C ASP A 98 -6.40 7.81 7.60
N LYS A 99 -6.42 6.68 8.29
CA LYS A 99 -6.52 5.34 7.66
C LYS A 99 -7.71 5.20 6.71
N THR A 100 -8.84 5.81 7.06
CA THR A 100 -10.08 5.77 6.26
C THR A 100 -9.85 6.52 4.97
N VAL A 101 -9.35 7.75 5.05
CA VAL A 101 -9.01 8.58 3.88
C VAL A 101 -7.97 7.87 3.00
N CYS A 102 -6.86 7.39 3.55
CA CYS A 102 -5.84 6.64 2.81
C CYS A 102 -6.41 5.41 2.08
N THR A 103 -7.40 4.74 2.67
CA THR A 103 -8.02 3.55 2.06
C THR A 103 -8.93 3.93 0.89
N TYR A 104 -9.76 4.96 1.07
CA TYR A 104 -10.73 5.34 0.04
C TYR A 104 -10.11 6.14 -1.09
N ILE A 105 -9.27 7.13 -0.78
CA ILE A 105 -8.72 8.04 -1.79
C ILE A 105 -7.82 7.30 -2.78
N VAL A 106 -6.97 6.41 -2.27
CA VAL A 106 -6.06 5.61 -3.12
C VAL A 106 -6.86 4.67 -4.02
N GLN A 107 -7.89 4.01 -3.49
CA GLN A 107 -8.71 3.11 -4.30
C GLN A 107 -9.54 3.85 -5.35
N LEU A 108 -10.02 5.05 -5.02
CA LEU A 108 -10.82 5.87 -5.91
C LEU A 108 -10.01 6.37 -7.11
N PHE A 109 -8.77 6.80 -6.88
CA PHE A 109 -7.93 7.45 -7.90
C PHE A 109 -6.82 6.58 -8.48
N LYS A 110 -6.74 5.30 -8.10
CA LYS A 110 -5.65 4.41 -8.55
C LYS A 110 -5.55 4.34 -10.07
N HIS A 111 -6.67 4.32 -10.79
CA HIS A 111 -6.63 4.11 -12.23
C HIS A 111 -6.10 5.35 -12.95
N GLU A 112 -6.53 6.53 -12.54
CA GLU A 112 -6.12 7.80 -13.12
C GLU A 112 -4.66 8.09 -12.78
N ILE A 113 -4.30 8.06 -11.49
CA ILE A 113 -2.97 8.46 -11.03
C ILE A 113 -1.92 7.44 -11.47
N LEU A 114 -2.16 6.14 -11.31
CA LEU A 114 -1.16 5.13 -11.69
C LEU A 114 -0.96 5.06 -13.20
N THR A 115 -2.00 5.34 -13.99
CA THR A 115 -1.85 5.45 -15.45
C THR A 115 -0.99 6.65 -15.84
N VAL A 116 -1.13 7.78 -15.15
CA VAL A 116 -0.27 8.96 -15.39
C VAL A 116 1.17 8.64 -15.03
N ILE A 117 1.42 8.04 -13.87
CA ILE A 117 2.78 7.69 -13.42
C ILE A 117 3.44 6.70 -14.40
N ASP A 118 2.71 5.67 -14.82
CA ASP A 118 3.20 4.67 -15.77
C ASP A 118 3.54 5.27 -17.15
N LYS A 119 2.68 6.15 -17.67
CA LYS A 119 2.81 6.68 -19.03
C LYS A 119 3.72 7.89 -19.16
N LEU A 120 3.77 8.75 -18.14
CA LEU A 120 4.59 9.96 -18.16
C LEU A 120 6.01 9.72 -17.66
N ALA A 121 6.28 8.55 -17.05
CA ALA A 121 7.59 8.16 -16.54
C ALA A 121 8.24 9.25 -15.67
N LEU A 122 7.44 9.85 -14.76
CA LEU A 122 7.91 10.88 -13.84
C LEU A 122 9.02 10.29 -12.96
N SER A 123 10.18 10.95 -12.92
CA SER A 123 11.22 10.64 -11.94
C SER A 123 10.73 10.95 -10.52
N PRO A 124 11.30 10.33 -9.47
CA PRO A 124 10.91 10.64 -8.09
C PRO A 124 11.01 12.13 -7.76
N LYS A 125 12.03 12.80 -8.30
CA LYS A 125 12.26 14.25 -8.12
C LYS A 125 11.17 15.10 -8.74
N GLU A 126 10.81 14.82 -9.99
CA GLU A 126 9.74 15.56 -10.69
C GLU A 126 8.39 15.35 -10.01
N ALA A 127 8.10 14.14 -9.56
CA ALA A 127 6.88 13.83 -8.83
C ALA A 127 6.80 14.54 -7.46
N CYS A 128 7.94 14.74 -6.80
CA CYS A 128 8.03 15.41 -5.51
C CYS A 128 8.23 16.93 -5.60
N GLY A 129 8.33 17.49 -6.81
CA GLY A 129 8.44 18.94 -7.04
C GLY A 129 9.83 19.53 -6.78
N LEU A 130 10.89 18.76 -7.04
CA LEU A 130 12.31 19.12 -6.84
C LEU A 130 13.04 19.46 -8.15
#